data_AF-A0A3C0TM59-F1
#
_entry.id   AF-A0A3C0TM59-F1
#
_cell.length_a   1.000
_cell.length_b   1.000
_cell.length_c   1.000
_cell.angle_alpha   90.00
_cell.angle_beta   90.00
_cell.angle_gamma   90.00
#
_symmetry.space_group_name_H-M   'P 1'
#
loop_
_entity.id
_entity.type
_entity.pdbx_description
1 polymer ?
#
loop_
_entity_poly.entity_id
_entity_poly.type
_entity_poly.pdbx_seq_one_letter_code
_entity_poly.pdbx_strand_id
1 'polypeptide(L)'
;MVNNQTIILLYILFIWMVVLHTFEEISQEIYNTTVGRITMTKRKYLIGAGIITTINLGTLSLIISGSNIGLYLGIFTSSTIGVLQAPIHAFGFFREGRKARNLGAGFYSSIPLAITGLVLLITILKEI
;
A
#
# COMPACT_ATOMS: atom_id res chain seq x y z
N MET A 1 -23.52 -6.23 -11.49
CA MET A 1 -23.47 -5.25 -10.40
C MET A 1 -22.72 -5.89 -9.25
N VAL A 2 -21.41 -5.70 -9.21
CA VAL A 2 -20.66 -6.01 -8.01
C VAL A 2 -21.14 -5.04 -6.95
N ASN A 3 -21.64 -5.60 -5.85
CA ASN A 3 -22.22 -4.82 -4.76
C ASN A 3 -21.17 -3.83 -4.23
N ASN A 4 -21.50 -2.54 -4.15
CA ASN A 4 -20.64 -1.50 -3.55
C ASN A 4 -20.09 -1.94 -2.17
N GLN A 5 -20.85 -2.75 -1.43
CA GLN A 5 -20.41 -3.34 -0.17
C GLN A 5 -19.15 -4.22 -0.33
N THR A 6 -19.04 -5.01 -1.40
CA THR A 6 -17.85 -5.84 -1.67
C THR A 6 -16.62 -4.97 -1.89
N ILE A 7 -16.73 -3.91 -2.70
CA ILE A 7 -15.62 -2.97 -2.93
C ILE A 7 -15.23 -2.29 -1.62
N ILE A 8 -16.20 -1.81 -0.85
CA ILE A 8 -15.96 -1.18 0.47
C ILE A 8 -15.22 -2.15 1.41
N LEU A 9 -15.68 -3.39 1.54
CA LEU A 9 -15.05 -4.38 2.41
C LEU A 9 -13.63 -4.74 1.96
N LEU A 10 -13.42 -4.94 0.66
CA LEU A 10 -12.10 -5.17 0.10
C LEU A 10 -11.17 -3.96 0.32
N TYR A 11 -11.70 -2.74 0.21
CA TYR A 11 -10.93 -1.53 0.43
C TYR A 11 -10.56 -1.36 1.91
N ILE A 12 -11.46 -1.67 2.84
CA ILE A 12 -11.15 -1.70 4.28
C ILE A 12 -10.03 -2.71 4.57
N LEU A 13 -10.13 -3.92 4.02
CA LEU A 13 -9.07 -4.93 4.14
C LEU A 13 -7.76 -4.41 3.54
N PHE A 14 -7.80 -3.78 2.37
CA PHE A 14 -6.63 -3.19 1.73
C PHE A 14 -5.95 -2.14 2.63
N ILE A 15 -6.72 -1.21 3.20
CA ILE A 15 -6.20 -0.22 4.17
C ILE A 15 -5.53 -0.91 5.35
N TRP A 16 -6.17 -1.94 5.90
CA TRP A 16 -5.61 -2.70 7.01
C TRP A 16 -4.25 -3.32 6.65
N MET A 17 -4.13 -3.89 5.43
CA MET A 17 -2.87 -4.44 4.95
C MET A 17 -1.80 -3.36 4.76
N VAL A 18 -2.16 -2.16 4.30
CA VAL A 18 -1.24 -1.01 4.21
C VAL A 18 -0.72 -0.61 5.61
N VAL A 19 -1.60 -0.58 6.61
CA VAL A 19 -1.23 -0.26 7.99
C VAL A 19 -0.28 -1.31 8.58
N LEU A 20 -0.62 -2.60 8.42
CA LEU A 20 0.25 -3.69 8.88
C LEU A 20 1.62 -3.65 8.20
N HIS A 21 1.64 -3.39 6.90
CA HIS A 21 2.88 -3.24 6.15
C HIS A 21 3.73 -2.08 6.66
N THR A 22 3.11 -0.92 6.89
CA THR A 22 3.77 0.25 7.48
C THR A 22 4.36 -0.06 8.86
N PHE A 23 3.64 -0.82 9.71
CA PHE A 23 4.15 -1.23 11.01
C PHE A 23 5.34 -2.20 10.91
N GLU A 24 5.29 -3.14 9.98
CA GLU A 24 6.41 -4.04 9.70
C GLU A 24 7.66 -3.24 9.29
N GLU A 25 7.52 -2.33 8.32
CA GLU A 25 8.63 -1.46 7.87
C GLU A 25 9.20 -0.58 8.99
N ILE A 26 8.35 -0.03 9.87
CA ILE A 26 8.79 0.73 11.05
C ILE A 26 9.56 -0.17 12.01
N SER A 27 9.08 -1.40 12.26
CA SER A 27 9.72 -2.34 13.19
C SER A 27 11.12 -2.77 12.73
N GLN A 28 11.37 -2.75 11.42
CA GLN A 28 12.66 -3.08 10.81
C GLN A 28 13.53 -1.84 10.55
N GLU A 29 13.11 -0.68 11.05
CA GLU A 29 13.82 0.60 10.95
C GLU A 29 14.09 1.04 9.50
N ILE A 30 13.16 0.79 8.56
CA ILE A 30 13.30 1.22 7.16
C ILE A 30 13.55 2.72 7.03
N TYR A 31 13.03 3.51 7.98
CA TYR A 31 13.26 4.95 8.03
C TYR A 31 14.73 5.37 8.25
N ASN A 32 15.65 4.43 8.54
CA ASN A 32 17.10 4.66 8.64
C ASN A 32 17.86 4.26 7.35
N THR A 33 17.16 3.84 6.30
CA THR A 33 17.78 3.45 5.02
C THR A 33 18.23 4.66 4.20
N THR A 34 19.24 4.45 3.36
CA THR A 34 19.74 5.44 2.42
C THR A 34 19.71 4.87 1.02
N VAL A 35 18.82 5.41 0.18
CA VAL A 35 18.65 4.98 -1.20
C VAL A 35 19.32 6.01 -2.12
N GLY A 36 20.51 5.69 -2.62
CA GLY A 36 21.29 6.59 -3.46
C GLY A 36 21.69 7.87 -2.71
N ARG A 37 21.19 9.03 -3.16
CA ARG A 37 21.43 10.34 -2.50
C ARG A 37 20.35 10.71 -1.48
N ILE A 38 19.33 9.86 -1.32
CA ILE A 38 18.18 10.14 -0.45
C ILE A 38 18.38 9.38 0.86
N THR A 39 18.66 10.13 1.92
CA THR A 39 18.62 9.61 3.28
C THR A 39 17.20 9.74 3.81
N MET A 40 16.59 8.59 4.12
CA MET A 40 15.33 8.57 4.83
C MET A 40 15.53 8.98 6.28
N THR A 41 14.53 9.65 6.84
CA THR A 41 14.47 9.96 8.26
C THR A 41 13.11 9.53 8.78
N LYS A 42 13.01 9.22 10.07
CA LYS A 42 11.74 8.89 10.74
C LYS A 42 10.64 9.90 10.42
N ARG A 43 10.96 11.20 10.43
CA ARG A 43 10.00 12.26 10.10
C ARG A 43 9.48 12.15 8.65
N LYS A 44 10.38 12.02 7.68
CA LYS A 44 9.99 11.90 6.26
C LYS A 44 9.16 10.63 6.01
N TYR A 45 9.54 9.52 6.65
CA TYR A 45 8.82 8.26 6.55
C TYR A 45 7.40 8.38 7.11
N LEU A 46 7.24 8.91 8.34
CA LEU A 46 5.92 9.09 8.96
C LEU A 46 5.02 10.06 8.18
N ILE A 47 5.59 11.10 7.55
CA ILE A 47 4.82 11.97 6.64
C ILE A 47 4.31 11.17 5.43
N GLY A 48 5.16 10.35 4.81
CA GLY A 48 4.76 9.48 3.69
C GLY A 48 3.64 8.52 4.08
N ALA A 49 3.79 7.81 5.21
CA ALA A 49 2.76 6.92 5.75
C ALA A 49 1.44 7.65 6.05
N GLY A 50 1.52 8.86 6.61
CA GLY A 50 0.35 9.72 6.87
C GLY A 50 -0.38 10.13 5.58
N ILE A 51 0.36 10.51 4.55
CA ILE A 51 -0.21 10.85 3.22
C ILE A 51 -0.90 9.62 2.62
N ILE A 52 -0.22 8.46 2.62
CA ILE A 52 -0.78 7.20 2.11
C ILE A 52 -2.08 6.86 2.84
N THR A 53 -2.10 6.96 4.17
CA THR A 53 -3.29 6.70 4.99
C THR A 53 -4.42 7.68 4.65
N THR A 54 -4.11 8.97 4.52
CA THR A 54 -5.07 10.02 4.20
C THR A 54 -5.71 9.78 2.82
N ILE A 55 -4.91 9.47 1.80
CA ILE A 55 -5.41 9.20 0.45
C ILE A 55 -6.33 7.98 0.45
N ASN A 56 -5.95 6.91 1.15
CA ASN A 56 -6.77 5.70 1.24
C ASN A 56 -8.11 5.95 1.96
N LEU A 57 -8.10 6.62 3.11
CA LEU A 57 -9.34 6.95 3.85
C LEU A 57 -10.24 7.90 3.04
N GLY A 58 -9.66 8.88 2.34
CA GLY A 58 -10.38 9.75 1.43
C GLY A 58 -11.02 8.98 0.27
N THR A 59 -10.27 8.05 -0.32
CA THR A 59 -10.77 7.17 -1.39
C THR A 59 -11.93 6.30 -0.89
N LEU A 60 -11.78 5.65 0.27
CA LEU A 60 -12.86 4.87 0.90
C LEU A 60 -14.11 5.72 1.14
N SER A 61 -13.95 6.95 1.66
CA SER A 61 -15.06 7.87 1.91
C SER A 61 -15.81 8.22 0.61
N LEU A 62 -15.09 8.40 -0.50
CA LEU A 62 -15.69 8.66 -1.81
C LEU A 62 -16.39 7.42 -2.39
N ILE A 63 -15.86 6.22 -2.17
CA ILE A 63 -16.52 4.97 -2.57
C ILE A 63 -17.82 4.80 -1.76
N ILE A 64 -17.79 5.03 -0.44
CA ILE A 64 -18.96 4.95 0.43
C ILE A 64 -20.03 5.98 0.02
N SER A 65 -19.63 7.18 -0.41
CA SER A 65 -20.58 8.21 -0.88
C SER A 65 -21.15 7.92 -2.28
N GLY A 66 -20.74 6.82 -2.93
CA GLY A 66 -21.19 6.46 -4.27
C GLY A 66 -20.58 7.33 -5.39
N SER A 67 -19.48 8.02 -5.12
CA SER A 67 -18.81 8.85 -6.12
C SER A 67 -17.92 8.02 -7.05
N ASN A 68 -18.11 8.16 -8.37
CA ASN A 68 -17.25 7.53 -9.37
C ASN A 68 -15.77 7.95 -9.24
N ILE A 69 -15.49 9.14 -8.70
CA ILE A 69 -14.13 9.61 -8.41
C ILE A 69 -13.44 8.65 -7.41
N GLY A 70 -14.19 8.11 -6.45
CA GLY A 70 -13.70 7.13 -5.50
C GLY A 70 -13.22 5.84 -6.18
N LEU A 71 -13.90 5.38 -7.23
CA LEU A 71 -13.49 4.20 -7.99
C LEU A 71 -12.20 4.45 -8.79
N TYR A 72 -12.07 5.60 -9.43
CA TYR A 72 -10.84 5.96 -10.15
C TYR A 72 -9.63 6.13 -9.21
N LEU A 73 -9.82 6.78 -8.06
CA LEU A 73 -8.80 6.84 -7.02
C LEU A 73 -8.52 5.44 -6.43
N GLY A 74 -9.53 4.57 -6.38
CA GLY A 74 -9.39 3.18 -5.98
C GLY A 74 -8.48 2.39 -6.92
N ILE A 75 -8.60 2.57 -8.23
CA ILE A 75 -7.68 2.00 -9.24
C ILE A 75 -6.26 2.51 -9.00
N PHE A 76 -6.11 3.83 -8.83
CA PHE A 76 -4.79 4.44 -8.61
C PHE A 76 -4.12 3.91 -7.34
N THR A 77 -4.83 3.88 -6.22
CA THR A 77 -4.30 3.44 -4.93
C THR A 77 -4.00 1.94 -4.90
N SER A 78 -4.92 1.09 -5.39
CA SER A 78 -4.72 -0.35 -5.43
C SER A 78 -3.58 -0.77 -6.37
N SER A 79 -3.40 -0.09 -7.51
CA SER A 79 -2.26 -0.34 -8.41
C SER A 79 -0.94 0.15 -7.81
N THR A 80 -0.86 1.37 -7.30
CA THR A 80 0.40 1.96 -6.83
C THR A 80 0.84 1.43 -5.47
N ILE A 81 -0.06 1.45 -4.49
CA ILE A 81 0.21 1.10 -3.09
C ILE A 81 -0.01 -0.39 -2.85
N GLY A 82 -0.77 -1.08 -3.70
CA GLY A 82 -0.97 -2.53 -3.60
C GLY A 82 -0.01 -3.32 -4.47
N VAL A 83 -0.15 -3.18 -5.79
CA VAL A 83 0.55 -4.03 -6.77
C VAL A 83 2.01 -3.58 -6.98
N LEU A 84 2.24 -2.29 -7.26
CA LEU A 84 3.56 -1.78 -7.65
C LEU A 84 4.55 -1.69 -6.48
N GLN A 85 4.11 -1.73 -5.22
CA GLN A 85 5.04 -1.82 -4.08
C GLN A 85 5.83 -3.13 -4.11
N ALA A 86 5.23 -4.28 -4.44
CA ALA A 86 5.93 -5.57 -4.42
C ALA A 86 7.21 -5.60 -5.28
N PRO A 87 7.22 -5.14 -6.55
CA PRO A 87 8.46 -5.06 -7.33
C PRO A 87 9.44 -4.00 -6.79
N ILE A 88 8.97 -2.90 -6.19
CA ILE A 88 9.83 -1.90 -5.54
C ILE A 88 10.59 -2.52 -4.37
N HIS A 89 9.89 -3.26 -3.51
CA HIS A 89 10.49 -3.99 -2.39
C HIS A 89 11.45 -5.08 -2.88
N ALA A 90 11.09 -5.83 -3.93
CA ALA A 90 11.97 -6.81 -4.54
C ALA A 90 13.27 -6.17 -5.05
N PHE A 91 13.17 -5.04 -5.77
CA PHE A 91 14.33 -4.32 -6.26
C PHE A 91 15.20 -3.77 -5.13
N GLY A 92 14.59 -3.18 -4.09
CA GLY A 92 15.29 -2.73 -2.89
C GLY A 92 16.06 -3.86 -2.21
N PHE A 93 15.44 -5.04 -2.07
CA PHE A 93 16.06 -6.23 -1.50
C PHE A 93 17.31 -6.68 -2.29
N PHE A 94 17.23 -6.71 -3.62
CA PHE A 94 18.37 -7.07 -4.47
C PHE A 94 19.51 -6.04 -4.40
N ARG A 95 19.19 -4.75 -4.30
CA ARG A 95 20.18 -3.67 -4.32
C ARG A 95 20.93 -3.50 -3.00
N GLU A 96 20.27 -3.70 -1.85
CA GLU A 96 20.90 -3.52 -0.52
C GLU A 96 21.60 -4.78 0.03
N GLY A 97 21.64 -5.87 -0.75
CA GLY A 97 22.56 -6.99 -0.49
C GLY A 97 22.27 -7.78 0.78
N ARG A 98 21.03 -8.29 0.94
CA ARG A 98 20.58 -9.11 2.09
C ARG A 98 20.79 -8.46 3.47
N LYS A 99 21.08 -7.16 3.56
CA LYS A 99 20.86 -6.37 4.79
C LYS A 99 19.37 -6.11 4.99
N ALA A 100 18.57 -7.17 4.95
CA ALA A 100 17.31 -7.18 5.66
C ALA A 100 17.68 -7.11 7.13
N ARG A 101 17.42 -6.00 7.82
CA ARG A 101 17.41 -6.04 9.29
C ARG A 101 16.20 -6.92 9.69
N ASN A 102 16.50 -8.22 9.73
CA ASN A 102 15.69 -9.41 10.00
C ASN A 102 14.51 -9.65 9.04
N LEU A 103 14.73 -10.56 8.08
CA LEU A 103 13.74 -11.18 7.18
C LEU A 103 12.92 -10.19 6.35
N GLY A 104 13.56 -9.57 5.35
CA GLY A 104 12.96 -8.77 4.28
C GLY A 104 11.98 -7.69 4.76
N ALA A 105 12.40 -6.43 4.79
CA ALA A 105 11.52 -5.45 5.39
C ALA A 105 10.21 -5.23 4.62
N GLY A 106 9.10 -5.45 5.30
CA GLY A 106 7.77 -5.50 4.69
C GLY A 106 7.47 -6.77 3.89
N PHE A 107 8.35 -7.78 3.80
CA PHE A 107 8.18 -8.93 2.91
C PHE A 107 6.97 -9.80 3.28
N TYR A 108 6.71 -9.99 4.58
CA TYR A 108 5.60 -10.83 5.04
C TYR A 108 4.25 -10.19 4.76
N SER A 109 4.15 -8.86 4.89
CA SER A 109 2.95 -8.10 4.57
C SER A 109 2.87 -7.66 3.10
N SER A 110 3.98 -7.57 2.37
CA SER A 110 4.02 -7.12 0.97
C SER A 110 3.26 -8.06 0.05
N ILE A 111 3.43 -9.38 0.21
CA ILE A 111 2.72 -10.37 -0.62
C ILE A 111 1.20 -10.30 -0.35
N PRO A 112 0.72 -10.41 0.90
CA PRO A 112 -0.68 -10.20 1.22
C PRO A 112 -1.25 -8.86 0.74
N LEU A 113 -0.50 -7.75 0.88
CA LEU A 113 -0.91 -6.42 0.40
C LEU A 113 -1.00 -6.36 -1.13
N ALA A 114 -0.08 -7.00 -1.85
CA ALA A 114 -0.13 -7.07 -3.30
C ALA A 114 -1.30 -7.91 -3.81
N ILE A 115 -1.60 -9.03 -3.13
CA ILE A 115 -2.76 -9.86 -3.45
C ILE A 115 -4.06 -9.09 -3.20
N THR A 116 -4.23 -8.47 -2.03
CA THR A 116 -5.44 -7.68 -1.74
C THR A 116 -5.57 -6.49 -2.68
N GLY A 117 -4.47 -5.80 -2.99
CA GLY A 117 -4.42 -4.73 -3.99
C GLY A 117 -4.85 -5.21 -5.38
N LEU A 118 -4.35 -6.35 -5.86
CA LEU A 118 -4.71 -6.91 -7.15
C LEU A 118 -6.18 -7.34 -7.22
N VAL A 119 -6.69 -8.00 -6.17
CA VAL A 119 -8.09 -8.40 -6.08
C VAL A 119 -9.00 -7.18 -6.09
N LEU A 120 -8.68 -6.15 -5.30
CA LEU A 120 -9.40 -4.89 -5.26
C LEU A 120 -9.39 -4.20 -6.63
N LEU A 121 -8.22 -4.11 -7.28
CA LEU A 121 -8.06 -3.51 -8.60
C LEU A 121 -8.96 -4.20 -9.64
N ILE A 122 -8.88 -5.53 -9.74
CA ILE A 122 -9.72 -6.31 -10.67
C ILE A 122 -11.20 -6.13 -10.36
N THR A 123 -11.57 -6.05 -9.08
CA THR A 123 -12.96 -5.88 -8.66
C THR A 123 -13.50 -4.51 -9.07
N ILE A 124 -12.73 -3.44 -8.87
CA ILE A 124 -13.12 -2.09 -9.30
C ILE A 124 -13.19 -2.00 -10.84
N LEU A 125 -12.22 -2.59 -11.56
CA LEU A 125 -12.21 -2.60 -13.03
C LEU A 125 -13.38 -3.35 -13.66
N LYS A 126 -14.04 -4.25 -12.92
CA LYS A 126 -15.25 -4.95 -13.39
C LYS A 126 -16.54 -4.13 -13.18
N GLU A 127 -16.48 -3.10 -12.35
CA GLU A 127 -17.64 -2.27 -12.00
C GLU A 127 -17.67 -0.95 -12.77
N ILE A 128 -16.52 -0.48 -13.27
CA ILE A 128 -16.42 0.64 -14.23
C ILE A 128 -16.68 0.15 -15.64
#